data_AF-A0A419JBL7-F1
#
_entry.id   AF-A0A419JBL7-F1
#
_cell.length_a   1.000
_cell.length_b   1.000
_cell.length_c   1.000
_cell.angle_alpha   90.00
_cell.angle_beta   90.00
_cell.angle_gamma   90.00
#
_symmetry.space_group_name_H-M   'P 1'
#
loop_
_entity.id
_entity.type
_entity.pdbx_description
1 polymer ?
#
loop_
_entity_poly.entity_id
_entity_poly.type
_entity_poly.pdbx_seq_one_letter_code
_entity_poly.pdbx_strand_id
1 'polypeptide(L)'
;MAYGMGGSIPQMNLVVVTAEQTNSTAIDFTFMGGPGTGSLRYLNATIDGNPADPLSDYQPDVGSVWTYVDSGSFPRNHVVVAATFDDGSDQVILDTYI
;
A
#
# COMPACT_ATOMS: atom_id res chain seq x y z
N MET A 1 3.95 -41.16 -22.30
CA MET A 1 3.67 -39.85 -22.93
C MET A 1 2.49 -39.28 -22.14
N ALA A 2 2.75 -38.61 -21.02
CA ALA A 2 3.02 -37.17 -20.94
C ALA A 2 1.81 -36.33 -21.38
N TYR A 3 1.23 -35.57 -20.46
CA TYR A 3 0.84 -34.17 -20.67
C TYR A 3 0.69 -33.52 -19.29
N GLY A 4 1.83 -33.06 -18.77
CA GLY A 4 1.85 -32.04 -17.73
C GLY A 4 1.47 -30.72 -18.37
N MET A 5 0.39 -30.12 -17.89
CA MET A 5 0.15 -28.68 -18.00
C MET A 5 -0.41 -28.24 -16.65
N GLY A 6 0.47 -28.29 -15.64
CA GLY A 6 0.30 -27.44 -14.46
C GLY A 6 0.50 -26.01 -14.94
N GLY A 7 -0.58 -25.41 -15.44
CA GLY A 7 -0.60 -23.98 -15.72
C GLY A 7 -0.33 -23.28 -14.41
N SER A 8 0.80 -22.60 -14.31
CA SER A 8 1.06 -21.64 -13.26
C SER A 8 -0.12 -20.67 -13.27
N ILE A 9 -1.05 -20.83 -12.33
CA ILE A 9 -2.13 -19.87 -12.16
C ILE A 9 -1.40 -18.58 -11.79
N PRO A 10 -1.51 -17.49 -12.58
CA PRO A 10 -0.91 -16.23 -12.20
C PRO A 10 -1.46 -15.85 -10.83
N GLN A 11 -0.63 -15.96 -9.80
CA GLN A 11 -0.98 -15.50 -8.47
C GLN A 11 -1.05 -13.98 -8.55
N MET A 12 -2.26 -13.44 -8.39
CA MET A 12 -2.43 -12.00 -8.27
C MET A 12 -1.92 -11.59 -6.89
N ASN A 13 -0.83 -10.82 -6.88
CA ASN A 13 -0.29 -10.20 -5.67
C ASN A 13 -1.18 -9.00 -5.29
N LEU A 14 -2.40 -9.28 -4.83
CA LEU A 14 -3.31 -8.23 -4.37
C LEU A 14 -3.07 -7.97 -2.88
N VAL A 15 -2.85 -6.71 -2.53
CA VAL A 15 -2.90 -6.22 -1.15
C VAL A 15 -3.76 -4.96 -1.10
N VAL A 16 -4.29 -4.65 0.07
CA VAL A 16 -5.25 -3.56 0.24
C VAL A 16 -4.84 -2.67 1.41
N VAL A 17 -4.95 -1.36 1.19
CA VAL A 17 -4.69 -0.31 2.18
C VAL A 17 -5.85 0.68 2.16
N THR A 18 -6.25 1.18 3.32
CA THR A 18 -7.11 2.36 3.42
C THR A 18 -6.31 3.58 3.86
N ALA A 19 -6.78 4.76 3.48
CA ALA A 19 -6.34 6.03 4.04
C ALA A 19 -7.56 6.77 4.58
N GLU A 20 -7.42 7.34 5.77
CA GLU A 20 -8.45 8.13 6.45
C GLU A 20 -7.82 9.42 6.99
N GLN A 21 -8.47 10.56 6.74
CA GLN A 21 -8.03 11.82 7.31
C GLN A 21 -8.54 11.95 8.75
N THR A 22 -7.67 11.74 9.72
CA THR A 22 -8.03 11.75 11.16
C THR A 22 -8.20 13.17 11.69
N ASN A 23 -7.46 14.13 11.13
CA ASN A 23 -7.64 15.56 11.41
C ASN A 23 -7.11 16.42 10.24
N SER A 24 -7.19 17.74 10.39
CA SER A 24 -6.75 18.66 9.33
C SER A 24 -5.28 18.53 8.96
N THR A 25 -4.43 17.90 9.78
CA THR A 25 -2.99 17.80 9.57
C THR A 25 -2.48 16.35 9.58
N ALA A 26 -3.36 15.34 9.69
CA ALA A 26 -2.95 13.95 9.85
C ALA A 26 -3.84 12.99 9.04
N ILE A 27 -3.19 11.97 8.47
CA ILE A 27 -3.80 10.90 7.69
C ILE A 27 -3.32 9.57 8.25
N ASP A 28 -4.25 8.72 8.65
CA ASP A 28 -3.99 7.34 9.05
C ASP A 28 -4.14 6.41 7.87
N PHE A 29 -3.14 5.58 7.68
CA PHE A 29 -3.15 4.52 6.70
C PHE A 29 -3.24 3.17 7.42
N THR A 30 -4.11 2.28 6.97
CA THR A 30 -4.28 0.94 7.57
C THR A 30 -4.02 -0.14 6.54
N PHE A 31 -3.08 -1.04 6.84
CA PHE A 31 -2.81 -2.20 6.00
C PHE A 31 -3.83 -3.31 6.30
N MET A 32 -4.67 -3.62 5.31
CA MET A 32 -5.70 -4.65 5.45
C MET A 32 -5.22 -6.04 5.01
N GLY A 33 -4.03 -6.13 4.42
CA GLY A 33 -3.50 -7.38 3.88
C GLY A 33 -4.10 -7.76 2.53
N GLY A 34 -3.98 -9.05 2.21
CA GLY A 34 -4.43 -9.64 0.95
C GLY A 34 -3.60 -10.88 0.59
N PRO A 35 -3.98 -11.63 -0.46
CA PRO A 35 -3.26 -12.83 -0.90
C PRO A 35 -1.79 -12.56 -1.27
N GLY A 36 -1.45 -11.31 -1.64
CA GLY A 36 -0.09 -10.89 -1.95
C GLY A 36 0.77 -10.50 -0.75
N THR A 37 0.24 -10.55 0.49
CA THR A 37 0.96 -10.10 1.70
C THR A 37 2.27 -10.86 1.90
N GLY A 38 2.30 -12.16 1.61
CA GLY A 38 3.50 -13.00 1.77
C GLY A 38 4.60 -12.73 0.74
N SER A 39 4.32 -11.94 -0.30
CA SER A 39 5.29 -11.51 -1.31
C SER A 39 5.48 -10.00 -1.28
N LEU A 40 4.88 -9.29 -0.32
CA LEU A 40 5.01 -7.86 -0.17
C LEU A 40 6.42 -7.55 0.35
N ARG A 41 7.10 -6.64 -0.32
CA ARG A 41 8.45 -6.23 0.06
C ARG A 41 8.46 -4.92 0.84
N TYR A 42 7.63 -3.95 0.44
CA TYR A 42 7.35 -2.70 1.16
C TYR A 42 6.17 -1.96 0.51
N LEU A 43 5.59 -1.00 1.24
CA LEU A 43 4.64 -0.04 0.68
C LEU A 43 5.25 1.36 0.69
N ASN A 44 4.93 2.12 -0.36
CA ASN A 44 5.30 3.52 -0.48
C ASN A 44 4.03 4.36 -0.61
N ALA A 45 3.85 5.33 0.28
CA ALA A 45 2.73 6.26 0.23
C ALA A 45 3.22 7.63 -0.24
N THR A 46 2.40 8.31 -1.03
CA THR A 46 2.64 9.68 -1.47
C THR A 46 1.39 10.52 -1.29
N ILE A 47 1.60 11.78 -0.90
CA ILE A 47 0.56 12.78 -0.67
C ILE A 47 0.92 14.00 -1.51
N ASP A 48 0.07 14.31 -2.50
CA ASP A 48 0.31 15.34 -3.51
C ASP A 48 1.66 15.18 -4.23
N GLY A 49 2.08 13.93 -4.44
CA GLY A 49 3.36 13.56 -5.06
C GLY A 49 4.58 13.67 -4.15
N ASN A 50 4.42 14.13 -2.90
CA ASN A 50 5.48 14.09 -1.89
C ASN A 50 5.45 12.73 -1.17
N PRO A 51 6.62 12.13 -0.87
CA PRO A 51 6.65 10.92 -0.07
C PRO A 51 6.04 11.21 1.31
N ALA A 52 4.97 10.49 1.63
CA ALA A 52 4.55 10.36 3.02
C ALA A 52 5.56 9.41 3.65
N ASP A 53 6.23 9.83 4.73
CA ASP A 53 7.33 9.09 5.34
C ASP A 53 7.09 7.57 5.29
N PRO A 54 8.08 6.79 4.83
CA PRO A 54 7.88 5.37 4.58
C PRO A 54 7.39 4.69 5.85
N LEU A 55 6.54 3.68 5.67
CA LEU A 55 6.30 2.68 6.70
C LEU A 55 7.64 2.30 7.32
N SER A 56 7.76 2.50 8.63
CA SER A 56 8.93 2.06 9.40
C SER A 56 9.15 0.55 9.29
N ASP A 57 8.14 -0.18 8.80
CA ASP A 57 8.17 -1.61 8.57
C ASP A 57 8.18 -1.93 7.07
N TYR A 58 9.21 -2.67 6.63
CA TYR A 58 9.29 -3.17 5.26
C TYR A 58 8.16 -4.17 4.97
N GLN A 59 7.60 -4.84 5.99
CA GLN A 59 6.48 -5.77 5.82
C GLN A 59 5.44 -5.53 6.89
N PRO A 60 4.48 -4.59 6.68
CA PRO A 60 3.46 -4.35 7.67
C PRO A 60 2.63 -5.62 7.93
N ASP A 61 2.45 -5.96 9.20
CA ASP A 61 1.47 -6.96 9.60
C ASP A 61 0.06 -6.47 9.27
N VAL A 62 -0.86 -7.39 8.98
CA VAL A 62 -2.28 -7.05 8.79
C VAL A 62 -2.82 -6.36 10.03
N GLY A 63 -3.42 -5.19 9.84
CA GLY A 63 -3.89 -4.31 10.92
C GLY A 63 -2.87 -3.28 11.37
N SER A 64 -1.67 -3.25 10.79
CA SER A 64 -0.70 -2.18 11.03
C SER A 64 -1.25 -0.85 10.55
N VAL A 65 -1.11 0.16 11.41
CA VAL A 65 -1.52 1.53 11.14
C VAL A 65 -0.29 2.43 11.18
N TRP A 66 -0.20 3.36 10.23
CA TRP A 66 0.81 4.41 10.24
C TRP A 66 0.16 5.76 9.97
N THR A 67 0.61 6.77 10.72
CA THR A 67 0.08 8.12 10.64
C THR A 67 1.09 9.01 9.93
N TYR A 68 0.65 9.63 8.84
CA TYR A 68 1.35 10.77 8.28
C TYR A 68 0.86 12.04 8.94
N VAL A 69 1.79 12.90 9.37
CA VAL A 69 1.47 14.22 9.93
C VAL A 69 2.21 15.27 9.12
N ASP A 70 1.48 16.21 8.56
CA ASP A 70 2.06 17.39 7.91
C ASP A 70 1.94 18.62 8.82
N SER A 71 2.77 19.62 8.54
CA SER A 71 2.74 20.92 9.22
C SER A 71 1.61 21.85 8.74
N GLY A 72 0.96 21.55 7.61
CA GLY A 72 -0.14 22.30 7.02
C GLY A 72 -1.53 21.67 7.22
N SER A 73 -2.58 22.46 6.94
CA SER A 73 -3.97 21.98 6.91
C SER A 73 -4.32 21.45 5.53
N PHE A 74 -4.91 20.27 5.46
CA PHE A 74 -5.34 19.57 4.27
C PHE A 74 -6.83 19.82 3.99
N PRO A 75 -7.20 20.68 3.03
CA PRO A 75 -8.58 20.76 2.57
C PRO A 75 -8.93 19.64 1.58
N ARG A 76 -7.94 19.10 0.85
CA ARG A 76 -8.04 17.99 -0.10
C ARG A 76 -6.67 17.60 -0.65
N ASN A 77 -6.17 16.41 -0.35
CA ASN A 77 -4.92 15.87 -0.89
C ASN A 77 -5.18 14.69 -1.81
N HIS A 78 -4.27 14.48 -2.76
CA HIS A 78 -4.19 13.24 -3.54
C HIS A 78 -3.31 12.23 -2.83
N VAL A 79 -3.89 11.13 -2.40
CA VAL A 79 -3.21 10.05 -1.67
C VAL A 79 -3.07 8.84 -2.57
N VAL A 80 -1.82 8.43 -2.78
CA VAL A 80 -1.48 7.25 -3.59
C VAL A 80 -0.61 6.33 -2.77
N VAL A 81 -0.96 5.05 -2.71
CA VAL A 81 -0.14 3.99 -2.10
C VAL A 81 0.22 2.97 -3.17
N ALA A 82 1.51 2.71 -3.29
CA ALA A 82 2.07 1.67 -4.14
C ALA A 82 2.68 0.55 -3.29
N ALA A 83 2.46 -0.69 -3.70
CA ALA A 83 3.10 -1.88 -3.17
C ALA A 83 4.20 -2.34 -4.11
N THR A 84 5.36 -2.67 -3.54
CA THR A 84 6.44 -3.35 -4.25
C THR A 84 6.51 -4.78 -3.74
N PHE A 85 6.56 -5.75 -4.64
CA PHE A 85 6.63 -7.18 -4.31
C PHE A 85 8.03 -7.75 -4.51
N ASP A 86 8.30 -8.94 -3.94
CA ASP A 86 9.58 -9.64 -4.06
C ASP A 86 9.93 -10.07 -5.49
N ASP A 87 8.93 -10.16 -6.37
CA ASP A 87 9.13 -10.41 -7.80
C ASP A 87 9.60 -9.15 -8.57
N GLY A 88 9.71 -8.01 -7.88
CA GLY A 88 10.11 -6.72 -8.44
C GLY A 88 8.97 -5.98 -9.14
N SER A 89 7.73 -6.47 -9.06
CA SER A 89 6.56 -5.75 -9.58
C SER A 89 6.10 -4.65 -8.62
N ASP A 90 5.63 -3.55 -9.18
CA ASP A 90 5.02 -2.45 -8.46
C ASP A 90 3.53 -2.35 -8.84
N GLN A 91 2.67 -2.16 -7.84
CA GLN A 91 1.23 -2.01 -8.04
C GLN A 91 0.69 -0.86 -7.20
N VAL A 92 -0.08 0.04 -7.83
CA VAL A 92 -0.89 1.02 -7.09
C VAL A 92 -2.09 0.30 -6.47
N ILE A 93 -2.19 0.35 -5.14
CA ILE A 93 -3.19 -0.36 -4.34
C ILE A 93 -4.22 0.57 -3.71
N LEU A 94 -3.91 1.87 -3.65
CA LEU A 94 -4.83 2.93 -3.24
C LEU A 94 -4.54 4.18 -4.07
N ASP A 95 -5.58 4.78 -4.62
CA ASP A 95 -5.57 6.11 -5.24
C ASP A 95 -6.87 6.79 -4.82
N THR A 96 -6.76 7.85 -4.03
CA THR A 96 -7.93 8.55 -3.49
C THR A 96 -7.65 10.03 -3.26
N TYR A 97 -8.71 10.81 -3.15
CA TYR A 97 -8.65 12.19 -2.68
C TYR A 97 -9.34 12.27 -1.32
N ILE A 98 -8.61 12.72 -0.30
CA ILE A 98 -9.12 12.94 1.05
C ILE A 98 -8.89 14.37 1.50
#